data_AF-A0A941ZKZ4-F1
#
_entry.id   AF-A0A941ZKZ4-F1
#
_cell.length_a   1.000
_cell.length_b   1.000
_cell.length_c   1.000
_cell.angle_alpha   90.00
_cell.angle_beta   90.00
_cell.angle_gamma   90.00
#
_symmetry.space_group_name_H-M   'P 1'
#
loop_
_entity.id
_entity.type
_entity.pdbx_description
1 polymer ?
#
loop_
_entity_poly.entity_id
_entity_poly.type
_entity_poly.pdbx_seq_one_letter_code
_entity_poly.pdbx_strand_id
1 'polypeptide(L)'
;MNKTRLAVLLLLALLIAAFFAFDLGQYFSLAFFKSQQAAIDAYYGAHPLQTILIYSAIYVAVTALSLPGAAIMTLAGGAIFGLLVGTIVISFASTIGATLA
;
A
#
# COMPACT_ATOMS: atom_id res chain seq x y z
N MET A 1 -29.32 6.50 -11.60
CA MET A 1 -28.22 6.42 -10.60
C MET A 1 -28.21 7.71 -9.79
N ASN A 2 -28.01 7.64 -8.46
CA ASN A 2 -27.97 8.84 -7.62
C ASN A 2 -26.68 9.63 -7.89
N LYS A 3 -26.72 10.97 -7.91
CA LYS A 3 -25.58 11.83 -8.29
C LYS A 3 -24.31 11.51 -7.47
N THR A 4 -24.48 11.19 -6.19
CA THR A 4 -23.39 10.79 -5.29
C THR A 4 -22.70 9.50 -5.72
N ARG A 5 -23.46 8.47 -6.15
CA ARG A 5 -22.86 7.21 -6.64
C ARG A 5 -22.07 7.44 -7.93
N LEU A 6 -22.57 8.32 -8.81
CA LEU A 6 -21.87 8.68 -10.03
C LEU A 6 -20.54 9.40 -9.72
N ALA A 7 -20.55 10.32 -8.75
CA ALA A 7 -19.34 11.03 -8.32
C ALA A 7 -18.27 10.08 -7.73
N VAL A 8 -18.69 9.12 -6.89
CA VAL A 8 -17.78 8.11 -6.32
C VAL A 8 -17.17 7.23 -7.40
N LEU A 9 -17.99 6.74 -8.34
CA LEU A 9 -17.50 5.91 -9.45
C LEU A 9 -16.51 6.67 -10.34
N LEU A 10 -16.77 7.95 -10.63
CA LEU A 10 -15.85 8.80 -11.39
C LEU A 10 -14.53 9.01 -10.64
N LEU A 11 -14.59 9.23 -9.33
CA LEU A 11 -13.39 9.38 -8.49
C LEU A 11 -12.55 8.09 -8.50
N LEU A 12 -13.18 6.93 -8.30
CA LEU A 12 -12.48 5.64 -8.34
C LEU A 12 -11.85 5.38 -9.71
N ALA A 13 -12.59 5.62 -10.80
CA ALA A 13 -12.07 5.48 -12.15
C ALA A 13 -10.86 6.39 -12.40
N LEU A 14 -10.89 7.63 -11.90
CA LEU A 14 -9.77 8.57 -12.01
C LEU A 14 -8.54 8.10 -11.23
N LEU A 15 -8.73 7.59 -10.00
CA LEU A 15 -7.64 7.08 -9.16
C LEU A 15 -6.98 5.83 -9.78
N ILE A 16 -7.78 4.91 -10.30
CA ILE A 16 -7.29 3.72 -10.99
C ILE A 16 -6.57 4.13 -12.28
N ALA A 17 -7.14 5.04 -13.07
CA ALA A 17 -6.50 5.54 -14.29
C ALA A 17 -5.16 6.22 -14.00
N ALA A 18 -5.08 7.03 -12.93
CA ALA A 18 -3.83 7.65 -12.49
C ALA A 18 -2.78 6.59 -12.11
N PHE A 19 -3.17 5.52 -11.41
CA PHE A 19 -2.25 4.44 -11.04
C PHE A 19 -1.56 3.82 -12.27
N PHE A 20 -2.32 3.54 -13.33
CA PHE A 20 -1.77 2.99 -14.56
C PHE A 20 -1.05 4.05 -15.42
N ALA A 21 -1.56 5.28 -15.48
CA ALA A 21 -0.97 6.36 -16.27
C ALA A 21 0.42 6.78 -15.75
N PHE A 22 0.62 6.75 -14.43
CA PHE A 22 1.92 7.03 -13.79
C PHE A 22 2.79 5.77 -13.62
N ASP A 23 2.36 4.62 -14.13
CA ASP A 23 3.06 3.34 -14.00
C ASP A 23 3.49 3.03 -12.55
N LEU A 24 2.58 3.27 -11.59
CA LEU A 24 2.89 3.10 -10.17
C LEU A 24 3.18 1.64 -9.79
N GLY A 25 2.75 0.69 -10.63
CA GLY A 25 3.03 -0.73 -10.46
C GLY A 25 4.51 -1.08 -10.37
N GLN A 26 5.39 -0.31 -11.02
CA GLN A 26 6.85 -0.54 -10.98
C GLN A 26 7.43 -0.43 -9.56
N TYR A 27 6.85 0.43 -8.71
CA TYR A 27 7.25 0.62 -7.33
C TYR A 27 6.79 -0.53 -6.42
N PHE A 28 5.74 -1.24 -6.83
CA PHE A 28 5.28 -2.46 -6.18
C PHE A 28 5.96 -3.71 -6.74
N SER A 29 7.24 -3.63 -7.08
CA SER A 29 8.04 -4.75 -7.58
C SER A 29 9.11 -5.16 -6.57
N LEU A 30 9.39 -6.47 -6.48
CA LEU A 30 10.47 -6.99 -5.64
C LEU A 30 11.84 -6.40 -6.03
N ALA A 31 12.05 -6.13 -7.33
CA ALA A 31 13.27 -5.52 -7.82
C ALA A 31 13.46 -4.10 -7.26
N PHE A 32 12.41 -3.27 -7.25
CA PHE A 32 12.44 -1.93 -6.68
C PHE A 32 12.68 -1.95 -5.17
N PHE A 33 11.95 -2.80 -4.44
CA PHE A 33 12.17 -2.96 -3.00
C PHE A 33 13.59 -3.39 -2.68
N LYS A 34 14.15 -4.32 -3.46
CA LYS A 34 15.53 -4.77 -3.30
C LYS A 34 16.54 -3.66 -3.60
N SER A 35 16.31 -2.85 -4.64
CA SER A 35 17.20 -1.72 -4.95
C SER A 35 17.18 -0.64 -3.87
N GLN A 36 16.05 -0.49 -3.16
CA GLN A 36 15.88 0.52 -2.10
C GLN A 36 16.03 -0.03 -0.68
N GLN A 37 16.33 -1.32 -0.51
CA GLN A 37 16.30 -2.02 0.77
C GLN A 37 17.12 -1.30 1.86
N ALA A 38 18.38 -0.97 1.58
CA ALA A 38 19.26 -0.31 2.54
C ALA A 38 18.71 1.06 3.00
N ALA A 39 18.06 1.82 2.12
CA ALA A 39 17.48 3.11 2.49
C ALA A 39 16.20 2.95 3.30
N ILE A 40 15.38 1.94 2.98
CA ILE A 40 14.17 1.63 3.74
C ILE A 40 14.56 1.19 5.15
N ASP A 41 15.55 0.32 5.29
CA ASP A 41 16.04 -0.15 6.58
C ASP A 41 16.62 0.99 7.42
N ALA A 42 17.40 1.89 6.80
CA ALA A 42 17.92 3.08 7.46
C ALA A 42 16.80 4.03 7.91
N TYR A 43 15.79 4.27 7.07
CA TYR A 43 14.66 5.12 7.41
C TYR A 43 13.79 4.53 8.52
N TYR A 44 13.54 3.22 8.47
CA TYR A 44 12.81 2.51 9.52
C TYR A 44 13.55 2.57 10.86
N GLY A 45 14.89 2.40 10.85
CA GLY A 45 15.73 2.53 12.03
C GLY A 45 15.66 3.92 12.67
N ALA A 46 15.55 4.98 11.87
CA ALA A 46 15.44 6.36 12.35
C ALA A 46 14.00 6.74 12.76
N HIS A 47 12.99 6.27 12.02
CA HIS A 47 11.60 6.72 12.13
C HIS A 47 10.59 5.54 12.06
N PRO A 48 10.58 4.64 13.06
CA PRO A 48 9.79 3.40 12.98
C PRO A 48 8.27 3.67 12.92
N LEU A 49 7.75 4.56 13.78
CA LEU A 49 6.32 4.89 13.80
C LEU A 49 5.86 5.53 12.49
N GLN A 50 6.64 6.45 11.93
CA GLN A 50 6.29 7.09 10.67
C GLN A 50 6.28 6.09 9.52
N THR A 51 7.26 5.18 9.48
CA THR A 51 7.34 4.12 8.46
C THR A 51 6.12 3.21 8.53
N ILE A 52 5.71 2.79 9.73
CA ILE A 52 4.52 1.96 9.94
C ILE A 52 3.26 2.68 9.46
N LEU A 53 3.09 3.96 9.79
CA LEU A 53 1.93 4.75 9.39
C LEU A 53 1.86 4.95 7.87
N ILE A 54 2.98 5.31 7.24
CA ILE A 54 3.07 5.49 5.78
C ILE A 54 2.78 4.16 5.08
N TYR A 55 3.44 3.07 5.49
CA TYR A 55 3.20 1.74 4.92
C TYR A 55 1.73 1.33 5.06
N SER A 56 1.15 1.50 6.24
CA SER A 56 -0.26 1.14 6.50
C SER A 56 -1.22 1.94 5.62
N ALA A 57 -1.01 3.25 5.49
CA ALA A 57 -1.84 4.11 4.66
C ALA A 57 -1.78 3.71 3.18
N ILE A 58 -0.58 3.41 2.66
CA ILE A 58 -0.41 2.93 1.28
C ILE A 58 -1.09 1.57 1.13
N TYR A 59 -0.91 0.65 2.08
CA TYR A 59 -1.50 -0.69 2.03
C TYR A 59 -3.03 -0.62 2.02
N VAL A 60 -3.62 0.21 2.89
CA VAL A 60 -5.07 0.45 2.91
C VAL A 60 -5.54 0.98 1.56
N ALA A 61 -4.85 1.98 0.99
CA ALA A 61 -5.23 2.56 -0.30
C ALA A 61 -5.16 1.55 -1.45
N VAL A 62 -4.07 0.77 -1.53
CA VAL A 62 -3.90 -0.30 -2.53
C VAL A 62 -5.00 -1.34 -2.40
N THR A 63 -5.31 -1.76 -1.18
CA THR A 63 -6.33 -2.78 -0.92
C THR A 63 -7.75 -2.24 -1.19
N ALA A 64 -8.07 -1.03 -0.72
CA ALA A 64 -9.37 -0.38 -0.91
C ALA A 64 -9.69 -0.10 -2.39
N LEU A 65 -8.67 0.27 -3.16
CA LEU A 65 -8.81 0.49 -4.60
C LEU A 65 -8.67 -0.80 -5.42
N SER A 66 -8.46 -1.96 -4.77
CA SER A 66 -8.22 -3.26 -5.42
C SER A 66 -7.09 -3.24 -6.45
N LEU A 67 -6.02 -2.48 -6.15
CA LEU A 67 -4.88 -2.31 -7.04
C LEU A 67 -3.93 -3.52 -6.98
N PRO A 68 -3.23 -3.83 -8.09
CA PRO A 68 -2.21 -4.88 -8.09
C PRO A 68 -1.02 -4.47 -7.20
N GLY A 69 -0.41 -5.44 -6.53
CA GLY A 69 0.81 -5.21 -5.72
C GLY A 69 0.67 -5.51 -4.22
N ALA A 70 -0.54 -5.72 -3.70
CA ALA A 70 -0.78 -6.02 -2.28
C ALA A 70 0.05 -7.21 -1.76
N ALA A 71 0.21 -8.27 -2.57
CA ALA A 71 1.04 -9.42 -2.21
C ALA A 71 2.53 -9.06 -2.02
N ILE A 72 3.07 -8.22 -2.91
CA ILE A 72 4.47 -7.75 -2.82
C ILE A 72 4.63 -6.82 -1.63
N MET A 73 3.64 -5.96 -1.36
CA MET A 73 3.62 -5.15 -0.14
C MET A 73 3.67 -6.00 1.11
N THR A 74 2.85 -7.06 1.20
CA THR A 74 2.86 -7.98 2.35
C THR A 74 4.23 -8.60 2.59
N LEU A 75 4.91 -9.05 1.53
CA LEU A 75 6.28 -9.57 1.63
C LEU A 75 7.27 -8.48 2.07
N ALA A 76 7.16 -7.28 1.50
CA ALA A 76 8.00 -6.15 1.88
C ALA A 76 7.79 -5.75 3.35
N GLY A 77 6.55 -5.66 3.83
CA GLY A 77 6.24 -5.36 5.22
C GLY A 77 6.78 -6.41 6.19
N GLY A 78 6.73 -7.70 5.81
CA GLY A 78 7.37 -8.77 6.57
C GLY A 78 8.90 -8.65 6.63
N ALA A 79 9.52 -8.20 5.54
CA ALA A 79 10.97 -7.97 5.48
C ALA A 79 11.41 -6.73 6.29
N ILE A 80 10.64 -5.64 6.21
CA ILE A 80 10.97 -4.35 6.86
C ILE A 80 10.72 -4.41 8.38
N PHE A 81 9.55 -4.92 8.79
CA PHE A 81 9.12 -4.88 10.18
C PHE A 81 9.40 -6.18 10.94
N GLY A 82 9.78 -7.25 10.25
CA GLY A 82 9.84 -8.60 10.79
C GLY A 82 8.47 -9.25 10.94
N LEU A 83 8.47 -10.54 11.30
CA LEU A 83 7.25 -11.37 11.29
C LEU A 83 6.16 -10.83 12.22
N LEU A 84 6.49 -10.53 13.48
CA LEU A 84 5.48 -10.17 14.49
C LEU A 84 4.84 -8.81 14.18
N VAL A 85 5.65 -7.76 14.04
CA VAL A 85 5.17 -6.40 13.77
C VAL A 85 4.53 -6.33 12.40
N GLY A 86 5.14 -6.94 11.38
CA GLY A 86 4.59 -7.02 10.03
C GLY A 86 3.21 -7.67 10.03
N THR A 87 3.03 -8.81 10.70
CA THR A 87 1.72 -9.49 10.77
C THR A 87 0.65 -8.61 11.40
N ILE A 88 0.96 -7.96 12.52
CA ILE A 88 0.01 -7.05 13.20
C ILE A 88 -0.38 -5.92 12.25
N VAL A 89 0.62 -5.18 11.76
CA VAL A 89 0.41 -4.00 10.90
C VAL A 89 -0.38 -4.37 9.63
N ILE A 90 0.03 -5.43 8.94
CA ILE A 90 -0.61 -5.88 7.70
C ILE A 90 -2.03 -6.37 7.94
N SER A 91 -2.29 -7.08 9.05
CA SER A 91 -3.64 -7.58 9.35
C SER A 91 -4.64 -6.43 9.51
N PHE A 92 -4.28 -5.42 10.31
CA PHE A 92 -5.14 -4.25 10.49
C PHE A 92 -5.32 -3.45 9.19
N ALA A 93 -4.23 -3.19 8.46
CA ALA A 93 -4.30 -2.46 7.19
C ALA A 93 -5.15 -3.21 6.14
N SER A 94 -5.02 -4.53 6.07
CA SER A 94 -5.79 -5.39 5.17
C SER A 94 -7.29 -5.36 5.50
N THR A 95 -7.66 -5.50 6.79
CA THR A 95 -9.07 -5.43 7.21
C THR A 95 -9.69 -4.07 6.89
N ILE A 96 -8.98 -2.98 7.17
CA ILE A 96 -9.49 -1.63 6.88
C ILE A 96 -9.63 -1.43 5.38
N GLY A 97 -8.61 -1.79 4.59
CA GLY A 97 -8.65 -1.70 3.14
C GLY A 97 -9.78 -2.50 2.52
N ALA A 98 -9.96 -3.76 2.94
CA ALA A 98 -11.03 -4.62 2.45
C ALA A 98 -12.43 -4.14 2.86
N THR A 99 -12.56 -3.39 3.96
CA THR A 99 -13.84 -2.79 4.37
C THR A 99 -14.19 -1.55 3.53
N LEU A 100 -13.19 -0.88 2.95
CA LEU A 100 -13.36 0.30 2.12
C LEU A 100 -13.54 -0.01 0.63
N ALA A 101 -13.14 -1.21 0.19
CA ALA A 101 -13.33 -1.73 -1.16
C ALA A 101 -14.81 -2.06 -1.43
#